data_AF-A0A7V3M990-F1
#
_entry.id   AF-A0A7V3M990-F1
#
_cell.length_a   1.000
_cell.length_b   1.000
_cell.length_c   1.000
_cell.angle_alpha   90.00
_cell.angle_beta   90.00
_cell.angle_gamma   90.00
#
_symmetry.space_group_name_H-M   'P 1'
#
loop_
_entity.id
_entity.type
_entity.pdbx_description
1 polymer ?
#
loop_
_entity_poly.entity_id
_entity_poly.type
_entity_poly.pdbx_seq_one_letter_code
_entity_poly.pdbx_strand_id
1 'polypeptide(L)'
;MARRYFWLAGVLLLQVVAIFLYTPQMLLKNIQIAVLPGILFILFIAAILGLNTGVLTPLAGRNLLVFVQGLNVVMRLLMLMPNARPKGNPGWNLTFILLTLAAVGLSWASIVIMERRPPRHLLFRS
;
A
#
# COMPACT_ATOMS: atom_id res chain seq x y z
N MET A 1 -1.63 6.50 -26.16
CA MET A 1 -1.97 5.36 -25.26
C MET A 1 -0.83 4.96 -24.33
N ALA A 2 0.41 4.76 -24.80
CA ALA A 2 1.56 4.32 -23.98
C ALA A 2 1.80 5.13 -22.68
N ARG A 3 1.68 6.47 -22.73
CA ARG A 3 1.86 7.36 -21.57
C ARG A 3 0.90 7.09 -20.41
N ARG A 4 -0.32 6.61 -20.69
CA ARG A 4 -1.34 6.29 -19.69
C ARG A 4 -1.00 4.99 -18.94
N TYR A 5 -0.54 3.97 -19.67
CA TYR A 5 -0.15 2.68 -19.09
C TYR A 5 1.10 2.79 -18.22
N PHE A 6 2.11 3.54 -18.68
CA PHE A 6 3.32 3.79 -17.88
C PHE A 6 3.02 4.48 -16.55
N TRP A 7 2.12 5.47 -16.57
CA TRP A 7 1.71 6.16 -15.35
C TRP A 7 0.99 5.23 -14.37
N LEU A 8 0.03 4.44 -14.89
CA LEU A 8 -0.71 3.45 -14.11
C LEU A 8 0.24 2.45 -13.46
N ALA A 9 1.17 1.90 -14.24
CA ALA A 9 2.20 1.00 -13.74
C ALA A 9 3.04 1.64 -12.64
N GLY A 10 3.42 2.92 -12.78
CA GLY A 10 4.14 3.67 -11.75
C GLY A 10 3.36 3.79 -10.44
N VAL A 11 2.08 4.13 -10.50
CA VAL A 11 1.22 4.25 -9.30
C VAL A 11 0.95 2.89 -8.65
N LEU A 12 0.79 1.83 -9.44
CA LEU A 12 0.63 0.46 -8.92
C LEU A 12 1.94 -0.02 -8.27
N LEU A 13 3.09 0.28 -8.87
CA LEU A 13 4.39 -0.07 -8.31
C LEU A 13 4.66 0.66 -6.99
N LEU A 14 4.34 1.96 -6.90
CA LEU A 14 4.41 2.74 -5.67
C LEU A 14 3.62 2.09 -4.52
N GLN A 15 2.42 1.58 -4.81
CA GLN A 15 1.58 0.91 -3.84
C GLN A 15 2.15 -0.42 -3.36
N VAL A 16 2.70 -1.22 -4.28
CA VAL A 16 3.38 -2.48 -3.92
C VAL A 16 4.59 -2.18 -3.05
N VAL A 17 5.40 -1.19 -3.42
CA VAL A 17 6.54 -0.75 -2.60
C VAL A 17 6.06 -0.32 -1.21
N ALA A 18 5.02 0.50 -1.12
CA ALA A 18 4.46 0.94 0.17
C ALA A 18 3.93 -0.22 1.04
N ILE A 19 3.37 -1.26 0.42
CA ILE A 19 2.90 -2.47 1.12
C ILE A 19 4.09 -3.29 1.64
N PHE A 20 5.17 -3.42 0.87
CA PHE A 20 6.30 -4.29 1.23
C PHE A 20 7.47 -3.58 1.93
N LEU A 21 7.38 -2.27 2.18
CA LEU A 21 8.44 -1.51 2.85
C LEU A 21 8.54 -1.86 4.35
N TYR A 22 9.15 -3.01 4.65
CA TYR A 22 9.40 -3.56 5.99
C TYR A 22 10.85 -4.01 6.10
N THR A 23 11.41 -4.05 7.32
CA THR A 23 12.71 -4.71 7.53
C THR A 23 12.56 -6.23 7.46
N PRO A 24 13.55 -6.97 6.92
CA PRO A 24 13.53 -8.43 6.90
C PRO A 24 13.35 -9.04 8.29
N GLN A 25 13.95 -8.42 9.32
CA GLN A 25 13.82 -8.92 10.69
C GLN A 25 12.39 -8.82 11.25
N MET A 26 11.60 -7.82 10.85
CA MET A 26 10.21 -7.67 11.30
C MET A 26 9.30 -8.78 10.73
N LEU A 27 9.51 -9.11 9.45
CA LEU A 27 8.75 -10.17 8.78
C LEU A 27 9.02 -11.54 9.41
N LEU A 28 10.25 -11.78 9.88
CA LEU A 28 10.63 -13.06 10.50
C LEU A 28 10.22 -13.17 11.96
N LYS A 29 10.15 -12.05 12.69
CA LYS A 29 9.99 -12.06 14.16
C LYS A 29 8.54 -12.05 14.61
N ASN A 30 7.62 -11.54 13.79
CA ASN A 30 6.23 -11.36 14.19
C ASN A 30 5.26 -11.71 13.05
N ILE A 31 4.63 -12.88 13.14
CA ILE A 31 3.71 -13.40 12.11
C ILE A 31 2.59 -12.41 11.78
N GLN A 32 2.04 -11.70 12.78
CA GLN A 32 1.00 -10.70 12.53
C GLN A 32 1.47 -9.55 11.63
N ILE A 33 2.75 -9.14 11.76
CA ILE A 33 3.35 -8.09 10.92
C ILE A 33 3.59 -8.61 9.50
N ALA A 34 3.89 -9.91 9.34
CA ALA A 34 4.12 -10.53 8.05
C ALA A 34 2.82 -10.82 7.26
N VAL A 35 1.73 -11.14 7.96
CA VAL A 35 0.43 -11.45 7.34
C VAL A 35 -0.23 -10.20 6.75
N LEU A 36 -0.07 -9.05 7.39
CA LEU A 36 -0.69 -7.79 6.96
C LEU A 36 -0.31 -7.39 5.51
N PRO A 37 0.97 -7.30 5.12
CA PRO A 37 1.38 -7.04 3.74
C PRO A 37 0.76 -8.03 2.75
N GLY A 38 0.73 -9.32 3.13
CA GLY A 38 0.15 -10.38 2.30
C GLY A 38 -1.33 -10.16 2.03
N ILE A 39 -2.13 -9.87 3.06
CA ILE A 39 -3.57 -9.60 2.91
C ILE A 39 -3.80 -8.34 2.07
N LEU A 40 -3.08 -7.25 2.36
CA LEU A 40 -3.21 -6.00 1.60
C LEU A 40 -2.82 -6.19 0.13
N PHE A 41 -1.81 -7.01 -0.14
CA PHE A 41 -1.41 -7.35 -1.50
C PHE A 41 -2.48 -8.18 -2.22
N ILE A 42 -3.11 -9.15 -1.54
CA ILE A 42 -4.22 -9.92 -2.12
C ILE A 42 -5.39 -9.00 -2.46
N LEU A 43 -5.78 -8.09 -1.55
CA LEU A 43 -6.84 -7.12 -1.80
C LEU A 43 -6.51 -6.17 -2.95
N PHE A 44 -5.24 -5.75 -3.05
CA PHE A 44 -4.74 -4.94 -4.16
C PHE A 44 -4.85 -5.67 -5.51
N ILE A 45 -4.43 -6.94 -5.58
CA ILE A 45 -4.56 -7.75 -6.79
C ILE A 45 -6.03 -7.96 -7.15
N ALA A 46 -6.89 -8.25 -6.16
CA ALA A 46 -8.32 -8.39 -6.38
C ALA A 46 -8.95 -7.10 -6.95
N ALA A 47 -8.51 -5.93 -6.48
CA ALA A 47 -8.93 -4.62 -7.01
C ALA A 47 -8.61 -4.48 -8.50
N ILE A 48 -7.37 -4.82 -8.88
CA ILE A 48 -6.89 -4.73 -10.26
C ILE A 48 -7.61 -5.72 -11.15
N LEU A 49 -7.77 -6.96 -10.69
CA LEU A 49 -8.48 -8.00 -11.43
C LEU A 49 -9.94 -7.60 -11.65
N GLY A 50 -10.63 -7.12 -10.61
CA GLY A 50 -12.01 -6.64 -10.73
C GLY A 50 -12.17 -5.47 -11.71
N LEU A 51 -11.20 -4.56 -11.76
CA LEU A 51 -11.15 -3.49 -12.77
C LEU A 51 -10.97 -4.03 -14.20
N ASN A 52 -10.14 -5.05 -14.38
CA ASN A 52 -9.80 -5.58 -15.71
C ASN A 52 -10.83 -6.57 -16.25
N THR A 53 -11.53 -7.30 -15.38
CA THR A 53 -12.61 -8.23 -15.76
C THR A 53 -13.96 -7.53 -15.94
N GLY A 54 -14.06 -6.25 -15.59
CA GLY A 54 -15.30 -5.48 -15.67
C GLY A 54 -16.28 -5.74 -14.52
N VAL A 55 -15.88 -6.55 -13.53
CA VAL A 55 -16.67 -6.80 -12.31
C VAL A 55 -16.80 -5.52 -11.48
N LEU A 56 -15.76 -4.69 -11.46
CA LEU A 56 -15.76 -3.39 -10.78
C LEU A 56 -15.83 -2.25 -11.78
N THR A 57 -16.68 -1.26 -11.50
CA THR A 57 -16.64 0.01 -12.22
C THR A 57 -15.30 0.72 -11.96
N PRO A 58 -14.83 1.59 -12.88
CA PRO A 58 -13.58 2.32 -12.68
C PRO A 58 -13.54 3.14 -11.38
N LEU A 59 -14.71 3.65 -10.97
CA LEU A 59 -14.86 4.38 -9.71
C LEU A 59 -14.74 3.43 -8.51
N ALA A 60 -15.40 2.27 -8.54
CA ALA A 60 -15.33 1.29 -7.47
C ALA A 60 -13.90 0.75 -7.29
N GLY A 61 -13.21 0.43 -8.39
CA GLY A 61 -11.82 -0.04 -8.30
C GLY A 61 -10.84 1.03 -7.84
N ARG A 62 -11.03 2.30 -8.22
CA ARG A 62 -10.28 3.43 -7.63
C ARG A 62 -10.45 3.47 -6.12
N ASN A 63 -11.70 3.41 -5.66
CA ASN A 63 -12.01 3.49 -4.23
C ASN A 63 -11.41 2.29 -3.48
N LEU A 64 -11.43 1.09 -4.06
CA LEU A 64 -10.82 -0.10 -3.45
C LEU A 64 -9.30 0.06 -3.32
N LEU A 65 -8.62 0.56 -4.37
CA LEU A 65 -7.17 0.80 -4.34
C LEU A 65 -6.79 1.85 -3.29
N VAL A 66 -7.53 2.96 -3.22
CA VAL A 66 -7.37 3.99 -2.19
C VAL A 66 -7.62 3.41 -0.80
N PHE A 67 -8.65 2.58 -0.64
CA PHE A 67 -8.98 1.93 0.62
C PHE A 67 -7.86 1.00 1.11
N VAL A 68 -7.28 0.18 0.22
CA VAL A 68 -6.13 -0.69 0.56
C VAL A 68 -4.93 0.15 1.04
N GLN A 69 -4.66 1.29 0.41
CA GLN A 69 -3.60 2.19 0.86
C GLN A 69 -3.93 2.88 2.19
N GLY A 70 -5.19 3.29 2.39
CA GLY A 70 -5.66 3.84 3.66
C GLY A 70 -5.50 2.83 4.80
N LEU A 71 -5.86 1.56 4.57
CA LEU A 71 -5.63 0.48 5.51
C LEU A 71 -4.14 0.27 5.80
N ASN A 72 -3.27 0.28 4.78
CA ASN A 72 -1.82 0.19 4.98
C ASN A 72 -1.30 1.29 5.92
N VAL A 73 -1.77 2.53 5.75
CA VAL A 73 -1.39 3.66 6.60
C VAL A 73 -1.88 3.45 8.03
N VAL A 74 -3.18 3.18 8.23
CA VAL A 74 -3.76 3.02 9.56
C VAL A 74 -3.06 1.90 10.32
N MET A 75 -2.88 0.75 9.68
CA MET A 75 -2.24 -0.40 10.32
C MET A 75 -0.78 -0.12 10.70
N ARG A 76 -0.04 0.58 9.84
CA ARG A 76 1.34 1.00 10.16
C ARG A 76 1.41 1.96 11.34
N LEU A 77 0.47 2.91 11.43
CA LEU A 77 0.39 3.82 12.58
C LEU A 77 0.04 3.08 13.87
N LEU A 78 -0.90 2.13 13.82
CA LEU A 78 -1.24 1.28 14.97
C LEU A 78 -0.05 0.41 15.41
N MET A 79 0.73 -0.10 14.45
CA MET A 79 1.93 -0.89 14.71
C MET A 79 3.14 -0.04 15.10
N LEU A 80 3.11 1.28 14.93
CA LEU A 80 4.28 2.14 15.10
C LEU A 80 4.81 2.07 16.53
N MET A 81 3.98 2.45 17.51
CA MET A 81 4.39 2.50 18.92
C MET A 81 4.88 1.16 19.50
N PRO A 82 4.16 0.03 19.36
CA PRO A 82 4.59 -1.24 19.95
C PRO A 82 5.91 -1.77 19.36
N ASN A 83 6.26 -1.37 18.13
CA ASN A 83 7.46 -1.84 17.43
C ASN A 83 8.61 -0.81 17.38
N ALA A 84 8.30 0.47 17.59
CA ALA A 84 9.28 1.56 17.67
C ALA A 84 10.14 1.44 18.93
N ARG A 85 9.58 0.90 20.03
CA ARG A 85 10.33 0.57 21.23
C ARG A 85 9.99 -0.85 21.69
N PRO A 86 10.68 -1.86 21.12
CA PRO A 86 10.42 -3.26 21.45
C PRO A 86 10.60 -3.50 22.96
N LYS A 87 9.67 -4.23 23.59
CA LYS A 87 9.80 -4.62 24.99
C LYS A 87 11.13 -5.35 25.21
N GLY A 88 11.93 -4.89 26.17
CA GLY A 88 13.23 -5.48 26.50
C GLY A 88 14.45 -4.88 25.79
N ASN A 89 14.27 -3.88 24.92
CA ASN A 89 15.39 -3.09 24.38
C ASN A 89 15.25 -1.61 24.81
N PRO A 90 16.25 -1.02 25.48
CA PRO A 90 16.16 0.39 25.91
C PRO A 90 16.12 1.40 24.75
N GLY A 91 16.61 1.01 23.55
CA GLY A 91 16.73 1.88 22.38
C GLY A 91 15.50 1.93 21.46
N TRP A 92 15.33 3.07 20.78
CA TRP A 92 14.36 3.23 19.69
C TRP A 92 14.82 2.51 18.44
N ASN A 93 13.90 1.80 17.77
CA ASN A 93 14.15 1.19 16.46
C ASN A 93 13.97 2.25 15.36
N LEU A 94 14.97 3.12 15.22
CA LEU A 94 14.95 4.22 14.23
C LEU A 94 14.73 3.70 12.80
N THR A 95 15.31 2.57 12.43
CA THR A 95 15.12 1.96 11.11
C THR A 95 13.65 1.65 10.84
N PHE A 96 12.95 1.04 11.81
CA PHE A 96 11.52 0.76 11.68
C PHE A 96 10.69 2.04 11.59
N ILE A 97 11.01 3.06 12.39
CA ILE A 97 10.31 4.34 12.37
C ILE A 97 10.46 5.01 11.01
N LEU A 98 11.69 5.10 10.48
CA LEU A 98 11.96 5.71 9.19
C LEU A 98 11.27 4.98 8.04
N LEU A 99 11.31 3.64 8.02
CA LEU A 99 10.59 2.85 7.02
C LEU A 99 9.08 3.00 7.17
N THR A 100 8.56 3.06 8.39
CA THR A 100 7.13 3.28 8.60
C THR A 100 6.69 4.64 8.06
N LEU A 101 7.44 5.70 8.37
CA LEU A 101 7.16 7.04 7.86
C LEU A 101 7.27 7.12 6.34
N ALA A 102 8.30 6.50 5.75
CA ALA A 102 8.46 6.44 4.30
C ALA A 102 7.29 5.70 3.64
N ALA A 103 6.86 4.57 4.19
CA ALA A 103 5.75 3.80 3.66
C ALA A 103 4.41 4.54 3.78
N VAL A 104 4.18 5.20 4.92
CA VAL A 104 2.99 6.06 5.11
C VAL A 104 2.99 7.19 4.09
N GLY A 105 4.13 7.85 3.88
CA GLY A 105 4.29 8.89 2.88
C GLY A 105 4.04 8.39 1.45
N LEU A 106 4.54 7.20 1.10
CA LEU A 106 4.33 6.55 -0.19
C LEU A 106 2.86 6.16 -0.41
N SER A 107 2.19 5.59 0.59
CA SER A 107 0.76 5.28 0.53
C SER A 107 -0.08 6.54 0.39
N TRP A 108 0.23 7.58 1.17
CA TRP A 108 -0.46 8.87 1.08
C TRP A 108 -0.28 9.51 -0.30
N ALA A 109 0.94 9.55 -0.82
CA ALA A 109 1.23 10.06 -2.16
C ALA A 109 0.45 9.28 -3.23
N SER A 110 0.39 7.95 -3.11
CA SER A 110 -0.37 7.09 -4.02
C SER A 110 -1.87 7.43 -4.01
N ILE A 111 -2.45 7.66 -2.83
CA ILE A 111 -3.85 8.08 -2.68
C ILE A 111 -4.09 9.42 -3.36
N VAL A 112 -3.29 10.45 -3.03
CA VAL A 112 -3.43 11.79 -3.61
C VAL A 112 -3.30 11.77 -5.14
N ILE A 113 -2.37 10.97 -5.66
CA ILE A 113 -2.15 10.82 -7.10
C ILE A 113 -3.36 10.16 -7.77
N MET A 114 -3.95 9.13 -7.15
CA MET A 114 -5.18 8.51 -7.64
C MET A 114 -6.38 9.45 -7.57
N GLU A 115 -6.47 10.24 -6.49
CA GLU A 115 -7.65 11.05 -6.24
C GLU A 115 -7.79 12.21 -7.22
N ARG A 116 -6.66 12.82 -7.57
CA ARG A 116 -6.57 13.95 -8.50
C ARG A 116 -6.84 13.57 -9.96
N ARG A 117 -7.03 12.29 -10.29
CA ARG A 117 -7.17 11.83 -11.68
C ARG A 117 -8.54 11.20 -11.96
N PRO A 118 -9.10 11.37 -13.18
CA PRO A 118 -10.41 10.82 -13.52
C PRO A 118 -10.39 9.27 -13.44
N PRO A 119 -11.41 8.62 -12.85
CA PRO A 119 -11.45 7.17 -12.67
C PRO A 119 -11.25 6.37 -13.97
N ARG A 120 -11.69 6.92 -15.11
CA ARG A 120 -11.52 6.32 -16.44
C ARG A 120 -10.05 6.05 -16.82
N HIS A 121 -9.09 6.74 -16.19
CA HIS A 121 -7.67 6.53 -16.46
C HIS A 121 -7.12 5.24 -15.85
N LEU A 122 -7.88 4.57 -14.97
CA LEU A 122 -7.47 3.34 -14.28
C LEU A 122 -7.80 2.05 -15.03
N LEU A 123 -8.52 2.14 -16.16
CA LEU A 123 -8.80 0.99 -16.99
C LEU A 123 -7.58 0.63 -17.85
N PHE A 124 -7.22 -0.65 -17.91
CA PHE A 124 -6.26 -1.14 -18.91
C PHE A 124 -6.93 -1.44 -20.26
N ARG A 125 -8.25 -1.61 -20.27
CA ARG A 125 -9.06 -1.81 -21.48
C ARG A 125 -9.71 -0.48 -21.87
N SER A 126 -9.42 -0.01 -23.07
CA SER A 126 -10.10 1.14 -23.70
C SER A 126 -11.51 0.75 -24.12
#